data_AF-A0A7Y1ZRJ1-F1
#
_entry.id   AF-A0A7Y1ZRJ1-F1
#
_cell.length_a   1.000
_cell.length_b   1.000
_cell.length_c   1.000
_cell.angle_alpha   90.00
_cell.angle_beta   90.00
_cell.angle_gamma   90.00
#
_symmetry.space_group_name_H-M   'P 1'
#
loop_
_entity.id
_entity.type
_entity.pdbx_description
1 polymer ?
#
loop_
_entity_poly.entity_id
_entity_poly.type
_entity_poly.pdbx_seq_one_letter_code
_entity_poly.pdbx_strand_id
1 'polypeptide(L)'
;GAWKFSDNRSVYGTYTLSTDRTDNRRGILALGQKMAISNQLNVFSEGQFQNDHGQQSITQTYGLDFRPTKTLSVGSSLQLSDLSRDESSDLDRDVVSLWGNYLTDDASLWSKLEYRKDRGLVKRNQWLTSTRVDLYVNPSWTLLAKLNYSMTDNSETDIREAKFAEGGIGFAYRPVSNNRVNLLSKYIYLYDLPSAEQVQYRSDQQSHVVSMDVSYRVTSRVSVASKGALKRGSVRIVRDQGDWFTANTSLAIGQVKYHLIGSIDAIGEVRTLWSNSDGDRKSGMLVGFYKHLKDNFKVGVGYNFTNFSDDLTDVDGSSHGWFVNAIGKF
;
A
#
# COMPACT_ATOMS: atom_id res chain seq x y z
N GLY A 1 -9.35 -7.32 -21.98
CA GLY A 1 -10.76 -7.32 -22.38
C GLY A 1 -11.49 -8.49 -21.74
N ALA A 2 -12.81 -8.39 -21.57
CA ALA A 2 -13.64 -9.48 -21.04
C ALA A 2 -14.80 -9.77 -22.02
N TRP A 3 -15.08 -11.05 -22.24
CA TRP A 3 -16.11 -11.56 -23.14
C TRP A 3 -17.04 -12.49 -22.35
N LYS A 4 -18.36 -12.26 -22.47
CA LYS A 4 -19.37 -13.16 -21.90
C LYS A 4 -19.73 -14.22 -22.93
N PHE A 5 -19.61 -15.49 -22.57
CA PHE A 5 -19.91 -16.62 -23.46
C PHE A 5 -21.36 -17.10 -23.26
N SER A 6 -21.87 -16.97 -22.03
CA SER A 6 -23.27 -17.23 -21.65
C SER A 6 -23.61 -16.41 -20.40
N ASP A 7 -24.86 -16.46 -19.94
CA ASP A 7 -25.29 -15.76 -18.72
C ASP A 7 -24.52 -16.17 -17.46
N ASN A 8 -23.98 -17.39 -17.44
CA ASN A 8 -23.24 -17.96 -16.32
C ASN A 8 -21.75 -18.21 -16.60
N ARG A 9 -21.21 -17.85 -17.78
CA ARG A 9 -19.79 -18.04 -18.12
C ARG A 9 -19.18 -16.81 -18.78
N SER A 10 -18.00 -16.44 -18.32
CA SER A 10 -17.21 -15.36 -18.90
C SER A 10 -15.75 -15.76 -19.02
N VAL A 11 -15.10 -15.26 -20.08
CA VAL A 11 -13.67 -15.38 -20.33
C VAL A 11 -13.10 -13.98 -20.35
N TYR A 12 -11.91 -13.81 -19.79
CA TYR A 12 -11.23 -12.53 -19.77
C TYR A 12 -9.75 -12.73 -20.05
N GLY A 13 -9.15 -11.70 -20.63
CA GLY A 13 -7.73 -11.66 -20.93
C GLY A 13 -7.18 -10.28 -20.63
N THR A 14 -6.05 -10.23 -19.95
CA THR A 14 -5.33 -9.00 -19.65
C THR A 14 -3.89 -9.14 -20.11
N TYR A 15 -3.36 -8.07 -20.69
CA TYR A 15 -1.94 -7.95 -20.96
C TYR A 15 -1.45 -6.67 -20.31
N THR A 16 -0.44 -6.80 -19.45
CA THR A 16 0.17 -5.68 -18.74
C THR A 16 1.64 -5.63 -19.11
N LEU A 17 2.09 -4.48 -19.57
CA LEU A 17 3.50 -4.19 -19.81
C LEU A 17 3.93 -3.09 -18.84
N SER A 18 4.87 -3.38 -17.95
CA SER A 18 5.52 -2.38 -17.10
C SER A 18 6.92 -2.09 -17.61
N THR A 19 7.27 -0.80 -17.64
CA THR A 19 8.56 -0.27 -18.07
C THR A 19 9.21 0.58 -16.97
N ASP A 20 8.84 0.36 -15.71
CA ASP A 20 9.12 1.27 -14.59
C ASP A 20 10.57 1.26 -14.07
N ARG A 21 11.46 0.46 -14.65
CA ARG A 21 12.90 0.53 -14.41
C ARG A 21 13.61 0.68 -15.74
N THR A 22 14.55 1.62 -15.80
CA THR A 22 15.31 2.05 -16.98
C THR A 22 15.90 0.92 -17.83
N ASP A 23 16.00 -0.32 -17.30
CA ASP A 23 16.51 -1.49 -18.01
C ASP A 23 15.60 -2.74 -18.01
N ASN A 24 14.43 -2.75 -17.33
CA ASN A 24 13.57 -3.96 -17.24
C ASN A 24 12.18 -3.77 -17.83
N ARG A 25 11.85 -4.56 -18.85
CA ARG A 25 10.50 -4.72 -19.39
C ARG A 25 9.87 -5.97 -18.79
N ARG A 26 8.79 -5.79 -18.04
CA ARG A 26 8.01 -6.91 -17.48
C ARG A 26 6.69 -7.03 -18.21
N GLY A 27 6.51 -8.14 -18.93
CA GLY A 27 5.27 -8.49 -19.61
C GLY A 27 4.49 -9.54 -18.82
N ILE A 28 3.20 -9.30 -18.59
CA ILE A 28 2.29 -10.25 -17.96
C ILE A 28 1.09 -10.44 -18.88
N LEU A 29 0.87 -11.68 -19.31
CA LEU A 29 -0.34 -12.11 -20.00
C LEU A 29 -1.14 -12.99 -19.04
N ALA A 30 -2.38 -12.63 -18.75
CA ALA A 30 -3.30 -13.47 -17.98
C ALA A 30 -4.54 -13.79 -18.81
N LEU A 31 -4.93 -15.05 -18.81
CA LEU A 31 -6.12 -15.57 -19.45
C LEU A 31 -6.92 -16.35 -18.43
N GLY A 32 -8.16 -15.95 -18.19
CA GLY A 32 -8.99 -16.54 -17.17
C GLY A 32 -10.41 -16.80 -17.64
N GLN A 33 -11.05 -17.73 -16.96
CA GLN A 33 -12.46 -18.05 -17.12
C GLN A 33 -13.13 -18.07 -15.75
N LYS A 34 -14.40 -17.66 -15.72
CA LYS A 34 -15.24 -17.66 -14.54
C LYS A 34 -16.60 -18.23 -14.88
N MET A 35 -17.08 -19.14 -14.03
CA MET A 35 -18.39 -19.78 -14.14
C MET A 35 -19.19 -19.59 -12.85
N ALA A 36 -20.40 -19.07 -12.99
CA ALA A 36 -21.39 -19.07 -11.91
C ALA A 36 -22.08 -20.44 -11.87
N ILE A 37 -21.83 -21.20 -10.81
CA ILE A 37 -22.49 -22.50 -10.57
C ILE A 37 -23.90 -22.24 -10.01
N SER A 38 -24.04 -21.22 -9.18
CA SER A 38 -25.30 -20.73 -8.63
C SER A 38 -25.24 -19.23 -8.39
N ASN A 39 -26.32 -18.64 -7.88
CA ASN A 39 -26.33 -17.23 -7.47
C ASN A 39 -25.37 -16.91 -6.32
N GLN A 40 -24.88 -17.94 -5.61
CA GLN A 40 -24.00 -17.81 -4.46
C GLN A 40 -22.59 -18.35 -4.71
N LEU A 41 -22.41 -19.27 -5.66
CA LEU A 41 -21.14 -19.93 -5.91
C LEU A 41 -20.60 -19.62 -7.31
N ASN A 42 -19.39 -19.08 -7.35
CA ASN A 42 -18.62 -18.93 -8.58
C ASN A 42 -17.32 -19.72 -8.47
N VAL A 43 -16.91 -20.32 -9.58
CA VAL A 43 -15.59 -20.93 -9.74
C VAL A 43 -14.84 -20.20 -10.82
N PHE A 44 -13.52 -20.11 -10.69
CA PHE A 44 -12.67 -19.49 -11.69
C PHE A 44 -11.38 -20.27 -11.85
N SER A 45 -10.79 -20.13 -13.04
CA SER A 45 -9.45 -20.61 -13.34
C SER A 45 -8.74 -19.55 -14.17
N GLU A 46 -7.48 -19.29 -13.86
CA GLU A 46 -6.65 -18.31 -14.55
C GLU A 46 -5.27 -18.90 -14.81
N GLY A 47 -4.80 -18.79 -16.05
CA GLY A 47 -3.42 -19.02 -16.43
C GLY A 47 -2.72 -17.68 -16.64
N GLN A 48 -1.57 -17.50 -16.01
CA GLN A 48 -0.74 -16.32 -16.13
C GLN A 48 0.65 -16.71 -16.65
N PHE A 49 1.09 -16.04 -17.70
CA PHE A 49 2.45 -16.09 -18.20
C PHE A 49 3.11 -14.75 -17.90
N GLN A 50 4.28 -14.79 -17.28
CA GLN A 50 5.08 -13.62 -17.01
C GLN A 50 6.48 -13.81 -17.59
N ASN A 51 6.96 -12.75 -18.24
CA ASN A 51 8.32 -12.64 -18.71
C ASN A 51 8.94 -11.35 -18.18
N ASP A 52 10.08 -11.47 -17.52
CA ASP A 52 10.92 -10.38 -17.03
C ASP A 52 12.37 -10.65 -17.47
N HIS A 53 13.24 -9.65 -17.39
CA HIS A 53 14.65 -9.85 -17.75
C HIS A 53 15.29 -10.89 -16.81
N GLY A 54 15.71 -12.03 -17.35
CA GLY A 54 16.32 -13.12 -16.59
C GLY A 54 15.36 -14.03 -15.81
N GLN A 55 14.03 -13.83 -15.93
CA GLN A 55 13.05 -14.66 -15.23
C GLN A 55 11.77 -14.87 -16.05
N GLN A 56 11.35 -16.12 -16.17
CA GLN A 56 10.07 -16.51 -16.76
C GLN A 56 9.23 -17.26 -15.73
N SER A 57 7.91 -17.09 -15.77
CA SER A 57 7.02 -17.88 -14.93
C SER A 57 5.70 -18.21 -15.59
N ILE A 58 5.26 -19.44 -15.37
CA ILE A 58 3.92 -19.91 -15.71
C ILE A 58 3.20 -20.18 -14.40
N THR A 59 1.99 -19.63 -14.26
CA THR A 59 1.18 -19.77 -13.06
C THR A 59 -0.22 -20.20 -13.45
N GLN A 60 -0.76 -21.22 -12.77
CA GLN A 60 -2.14 -21.66 -12.89
C GLN A 60 -2.83 -21.49 -11.55
N THR A 61 -3.96 -20.79 -11.55
CA THR A 61 -4.78 -20.56 -10.37
C THR A 61 -6.16 -21.16 -10.58
N TYR A 62 -6.65 -21.87 -9.56
CA TYR A 62 -8.00 -22.41 -9.48
C TYR A 62 -8.63 -21.90 -8.20
N GLY A 63 -9.83 -21.32 -8.27
CA GLY A 63 -10.46 -20.74 -7.10
C GLY A 63 -11.97 -20.80 -7.10
N LEU A 64 -12.50 -20.57 -5.91
CA LEU A 64 -13.93 -20.53 -5.65
C LEU A 64 -14.28 -19.29 -4.81
N ASP A 65 -15.38 -18.65 -5.17
CA ASP A 65 -16.01 -17.56 -4.43
C ASP A 65 -17.41 -18.00 -4.00
N PHE A 66 -17.65 -18.03 -2.70
CA PHE A 66 -18.93 -18.34 -2.09
C PHE A 66 -19.51 -17.10 -1.38
N ARG A 67 -20.72 -16.70 -1.77
CA ARG A 67 -21.47 -15.57 -1.22
C ARG A 67 -22.72 -16.09 -0.51
N PRO A 68 -22.60 -16.59 0.74
CA PRO A 68 -23.74 -17.14 1.49
C PRO A 68 -24.84 -16.08 1.73
N THR A 69 -24.45 -14.82 1.89
CA THR A 69 -25.36 -13.69 2.09
C THR A 69 -24.96 -12.52 1.18
N LYS A 70 -25.76 -11.44 1.18
CA LYS A 70 -25.39 -10.19 0.49
C LYS A 70 -24.23 -9.45 1.16
N THR A 71 -23.96 -9.73 2.43
CA THR A 71 -22.97 -9.03 3.26
C THR A 71 -21.67 -9.81 3.40
N LEU A 72 -21.71 -11.14 3.32
CA LEU A 72 -20.56 -12.02 3.50
C LEU A 72 -20.18 -12.71 2.18
N SER A 73 -18.90 -12.62 1.83
CA SER A 73 -18.26 -13.40 0.76
C SER A 73 -17.02 -14.08 1.32
N VAL A 74 -16.84 -15.36 1.02
CA VAL A 74 -15.66 -16.15 1.37
C VAL A 74 -15.13 -16.77 0.10
N GLY A 75 -13.83 -16.98 -0.01
CA GLY A 75 -13.27 -17.69 -1.14
C GLY A 75 -11.97 -18.39 -0.80
N SER A 76 -11.56 -19.26 -1.70
CA SER A 76 -10.29 -19.96 -1.62
C SER A 76 -9.70 -20.19 -2.99
N SER A 77 -8.37 -20.37 -3.04
CA SER A 77 -7.68 -20.69 -4.27
C SER A 77 -6.47 -21.57 -4.04
N LEU A 78 -6.17 -22.37 -5.05
CA LEU A 78 -4.94 -23.11 -5.23
C LEU A 78 -4.21 -22.52 -6.42
N GLN A 79 -2.95 -22.16 -6.23
CA GLN A 79 -2.10 -21.64 -7.28
C GLN A 79 -0.84 -22.50 -7.36
N LEU A 80 -0.48 -22.89 -8.58
CA LEU A 80 0.70 -23.67 -8.92
C LEU A 80 1.53 -22.84 -9.89
N SER A 81 2.82 -22.68 -9.62
CA SER A 81 3.70 -21.87 -10.46
C SER A 81 5.05 -22.53 -10.66
N ASP A 82 5.54 -22.45 -11.88
CA ASP A 82 6.90 -22.82 -12.25
C ASP A 82 7.65 -21.55 -12.64
N LEU A 83 8.73 -21.25 -11.91
CA LEU A 83 9.54 -20.05 -12.09
C LEU A 83 10.94 -20.48 -12.57
N SER A 84 11.28 -20.11 -13.80
CA SER A 84 12.61 -20.33 -14.36
C SER A 84 13.42 -19.05 -14.37
N ARG A 85 14.73 -19.16 -14.11
CA ARG A 85 15.65 -18.03 -13.98
C ARG A 85 16.95 -18.35 -14.70
N ASP A 86 17.46 -17.42 -15.50
CA ASP A 86 18.59 -17.68 -16.39
C ASP A 86 19.90 -18.03 -15.62
N GLU A 87 20.08 -17.49 -14.41
CA GLU A 87 21.29 -17.67 -13.59
C GLU A 87 21.04 -18.37 -12.24
N SER A 88 19.84 -18.93 -12.01
CA SER A 88 19.54 -19.67 -10.78
C SER A 88 18.67 -20.88 -11.06
N SER A 89 18.62 -21.84 -10.13
CA SER A 89 17.72 -22.98 -10.25
C SER A 89 16.26 -22.56 -10.43
N ASP A 90 15.54 -23.36 -11.20
CA ASP A 90 14.08 -23.33 -11.25
C ASP A 90 13.47 -23.47 -9.86
N LEU A 91 12.30 -22.86 -9.69
CA LEU A 91 11.54 -22.81 -8.45
C LEU A 91 10.09 -23.17 -8.73
N ASP A 92 9.61 -24.24 -8.11
CA ASP A 92 8.20 -24.58 -8.09
C ASP A 92 7.55 -23.95 -6.85
N ARG A 93 6.38 -23.35 -7.01
CA ARG A 93 5.64 -22.71 -5.93
C ARG A 93 4.18 -23.16 -5.91
N ASP A 94 3.78 -23.70 -4.77
CA ASP A 94 2.37 -23.97 -4.47
C ASP A 94 1.86 -22.93 -3.47
N VAL A 95 0.69 -22.38 -3.74
CA VAL A 95 0.05 -21.39 -2.87
C VAL A 95 -1.39 -21.79 -2.60
N VAL A 96 -1.76 -21.78 -1.32
CA VAL A 96 -3.14 -21.94 -0.87
C VAL A 96 -3.57 -20.64 -0.24
N SER A 97 -4.68 -20.07 -0.71
CA SER A 97 -5.26 -18.85 -0.15
C SER A 97 -6.67 -19.08 0.34
N LEU A 98 -7.02 -18.41 1.44
CA LEU A 98 -8.37 -18.26 1.96
C LEU A 98 -8.62 -16.76 2.16
N TRP A 99 -9.80 -16.28 1.78
CA TRP A 99 -10.19 -14.89 2.04
C TRP A 99 -11.64 -14.77 2.45
N GLY A 100 -11.94 -13.70 3.18
CA GLY A 100 -13.26 -13.32 3.60
C GLY A 100 -13.47 -11.81 3.45
N ASN A 101 -14.68 -11.44 3.08
CA ASN A 101 -15.13 -10.07 2.98
C ASN A 101 -16.51 -9.95 3.63
N TYR A 102 -16.63 -9.05 4.60
CA TYR A 102 -17.88 -8.66 5.24
C TYR A 102 -18.12 -7.18 4.98
N LEU A 103 -19.31 -6.85 4.46
CA LEU A 103 -19.67 -5.48 4.10
C LEU A 103 -21.12 -5.18 4.50
N THR A 104 -21.29 -4.13 5.28
CA THR A 104 -22.56 -3.50 5.65
C THR A 104 -22.41 -1.98 5.56
N ASP A 105 -23.47 -1.23 5.84
CA ASP A 105 -23.42 0.25 5.89
C ASP A 105 -22.52 0.75 7.03
N ASP A 106 -22.38 -0.03 8.11
CA ASP A 106 -21.64 0.36 9.32
C ASP A 106 -20.26 -0.29 9.43
N ALA A 107 -19.94 -1.30 8.62
CA ALA A 107 -18.66 -2.01 8.69
C ALA A 107 -18.20 -2.59 7.35
N SER A 108 -16.90 -2.51 7.11
CA SER A 108 -16.20 -3.26 6.08
C SER A 108 -15.02 -4.02 6.69
N LEU A 109 -14.96 -5.32 6.46
CA LEU A 109 -13.87 -6.18 6.88
C LEU A 109 -13.43 -7.00 5.68
N TRP A 110 -12.13 -6.99 5.40
CA TRP A 110 -11.51 -7.88 4.43
C TRP A 110 -10.33 -8.57 5.10
N SER A 111 -10.19 -9.88 4.91
CA SER A 111 -9.06 -10.65 5.41
C SER A 111 -8.66 -11.72 4.43
N LYS A 112 -7.36 -11.93 4.26
CA LYS A 112 -6.78 -12.99 3.44
C LYS A 112 -5.66 -13.66 4.21
N LEU A 113 -5.68 -14.99 4.24
CA LEU A 113 -4.61 -15.86 4.74
C LEU A 113 -4.05 -16.65 3.57
N GLU A 114 -2.74 -16.76 3.49
CA GLU A 114 -2.04 -17.43 2.43
C GLU A 114 -0.89 -18.27 2.98
N TYR A 115 -0.80 -19.50 2.49
CA TYR A 115 0.33 -20.39 2.73
C TYR A 115 1.03 -20.65 1.40
N ARG A 116 2.33 -20.43 1.35
CA ARG A 116 3.17 -20.74 0.18
C ARG A 116 4.21 -21.78 0.54
N LYS A 117 4.45 -22.68 -0.40
CA LYS A 117 5.52 -23.66 -0.34
C LYS A 117 6.35 -23.57 -1.60
N ASP A 118 7.63 -23.23 -1.42
CA ASP A 118 8.60 -23.10 -2.48
C ASP A 118 9.54 -24.30 -2.48
N ARG A 119 9.77 -24.87 -3.66
CA ARG A 119 10.72 -25.97 -3.89
C ARG A 119 11.70 -25.53 -4.97
N GLY A 120 12.97 -25.42 -4.59
CA GLY A 120 14.09 -25.14 -5.48
C GLY A 120 15.37 -25.52 -4.75
N LEU A 121 16.45 -24.76 -4.97
CA LEU A 121 17.71 -24.94 -4.20
C LEU A 121 17.50 -24.83 -2.69
N VAL A 122 16.58 -23.95 -2.28
CA VAL A 122 16.18 -23.77 -0.89
C VAL A 122 14.69 -23.95 -0.78
N LYS A 123 14.25 -24.88 0.08
CA LYS A 123 12.82 -25.12 0.30
C LYS A 123 12.28 -24.20 1.38
N ARG A 124 11.23 -23.44 1.08
CA ARG A 124 10.69 -22.42 1.99
C ARG A 124 9.21 -22.64 2.23
N ASN A 125 8.79 -22.41 3.47
CA ASN A 125 7.38 -22.29 3.83
C ASN A 125 7.12 -20.85 4.22
N GLN A 126 6.05 -20.25 3.68
CA GLN A 126 5.69 -18.87 3.98
C GLN A 126 4.23 -18.77 4.40
N TRP A 127 3.99 -18.09 5.51
CA TRP A 127 2.65 -17.65 5.92
C TRP A 127 2.52 -16.16 5.65
N LEU A 128 1.40 -15.75 5.05
CA LEU A 128 1.05 -14.35 4.86
C LEU A 128 -0.38 -14.13 5.29
N THR A 129 -0.63 -13.04 5.99
CA THR A 129 -1.99 -12.58 6.29
C THR A 129 -2.09 -11.08 6.09
N SER A 130 -3.22 -10.65 5.54
CA SER A 130 -3.56 -9.25 5.35
C SER A 130 -5.01 -9.04 5.77
N THR A 131 -5.24 -8.11 6.69
CA THR A 131 -6.55 -7.77 7.23
C THR A 131 -6.75 -6.26 7.20
N ARG A 132 -7.95 -5.84 6.81
CA ARG A 132 -8.39 -4.45 6.83
C ARG A 132 -9.79 -4.38 7.46
N VAL A 133 -9.99 -3.44 8.36
CA VAL A 133 -11.26 -3.19 9.04
C VAL A 133 -11.56 -1.70 9.01
N ASP A 134 -12.72 -1.35 8.49
CA ASP A 134 -13.25 0.01 8.49
C ASP A 134 -14.60 -0.04 9.24
N LEU A 135 -14.74 0.70 10.35
CA LEU A 135 -15.97 0.78 11.15
C LEU A 135 -16.53 2.20 11.12
N TYR A 136 -17.76 2.34 10.64
CA TYR A 136 -18.47 3.62 10.54
C TYR A 136 -19.34 3.79 11.79
N VAL A 137 -18.77 4.34 12.87
CA VAL A 137 -19.47 4.50 14.16
C VAL A 137 -20.71 5.39 14.02
N ASN A 138 -20.61 6.42 13.19
CA ASN A 138 -21.71 7.27 12.73
C ASN A 138 -21.26 8.01 11.45
N PRO A 139 -22.12 8.79 10.79
CA PRO A 139 -21.77 9.48 9.54
C PRO A 139 -20.56 10.43 9.62
N SER A 140 -20.11 10.80 10.82
CA SER A 140 -18.97 11.70 11.03
C SER A 140 -17.70 11.02 11.57
N TRP A 141 -17.75 9.76 12.03
CA TRP A 141 -16.65 9.08 12.73
C TRP A 141 -16.36 7.74 12.07
N THR A 142 -15.10 7.51 11.69
CA THR A 142 -14.65 6.23 11.13
C THR A 142 -13.41 5.75 11.87
N LEU A 143 -13.44 4.49 12.31
CA LEU A 143 -12.28 3.79 12.85
C LEU A 143 -11.71 2.87 11.78
N LEU A 144 -10.39 2.85 11.65
CA LEU A 144 -9.67 2.10 10.64
C LEU A 144 -8.67 1.19 11.35
N ALA A 145 -8.51 -0.04 10.88
CA ALA A 145 -7.47 -0.95 11.30
C ALA A 145 -6.90 -1.70 10.10
N LYS A 146 -5.60 -1.94 10.13
CA LYS A 146 -4.85 -2.67 9.12
C LYS A 146 -3.85 -3.59 9.80
N LEU A 147 -3.70 -4.81 9.30
CA LEU A 147 -2.67 -5.74 9.70
C LEU A 147 -2.13 -6.46 8.48
N ASN A 148 -0.83 -6.41 8.26
CA ASN A 148 -0.10 -7.29 7.36
C ASN A 148 0.94 -8.04 8.17
N TYR A 149 1.04 -9.34 7.96
CA TYR A 149 2.06 -10.15 8.59
C TYR A 149 2.56 -11.19 7.60
N SER A 150 3.86 -11.38 7.53
CA SER A 150 4.46 -12.49 6.79
C SER A 150 5.63 -13.09 7.53
N MET A 151 5.84 -14.37 7.32
CA MET A 151 6.86 -15.17 7.97
C MET A 151 7.30 -16.25 7.01
N THR A 152 8.60 -16.30 6.74
CA THR A 152 9.22 -17.27 5.83
C THR A 152 10.27 -18.07 6.59
N ASP A 153 10.15 -19.38 6.57
CA ASP A 153 11.10 -20.30 7.18
C ASP A 153 11.72 -21.21 6.13
N ASN A 154 12.99 -21.54 6.32
CA ASN A 154 13.65 -22.60 5.56
C ASN A 154 13.16 -23.94 6.09
N SER A 155 12.46 -24.70 5.25
CA SER A 155 11.82 -25.95 5.67
C SER A 155 12.78 -27.12 5.92
N GLU A 156 14.06 -26.98 5.55
CA GLU A 156 15.09 -28.02 5.76
C GLU A 156 15.92 -27.77 7.01
N THR A 157 16.16 -26.51 7.36
CA THR A 157 16.98 -26.12 8.52
C THR A 157 16.17 -25.53 9.68
N ASP A 158 14.88 -25.27 9.46
CA ASP A 158 13.96 -24.56 10.38
C ASP A 158 14.46 -23.16 10.78
N ILE A 159 15.36 -22.59 9.97
CA ILE A 159 15.89 -21.25 10.19
C ILE A 159 14.89 -20.23 9.65
N ARG A 160 14.56 -19.23 10.49
CA ARG A 160 13.78 -18.06 10.07
C ARG A 160 14.53 -17.31 8.98
N GLU A 161 13.94 -17.24 7.79
CA GLU A 161 14.54 -16.52 6.67
C GLU A 161 14.06 -15.08 6.57
N ALA A 162 12.78 -14.81 6.79
CA ALA A 162 12.25 -13.44 6.76
C ALA A 162 11.03 -13.30 7.66
N LYS A 163 10.79 -12.09 8.18
CA LYS A 163 9.58 -11.77 8.92
C LYS A 163 9.20 -10.32 8.71
N PHE A 164 7.95 -10.08 8.37
CA PHE A 164 7.40 -8.74 8.20
C PHE A 164 6.14 -8.60 9.03
N ALA A 165 5.97 -7.48 9.71
CA ALA A 165 4.73 -7.12 10.37
C ALA A 165 4.46 -5.62 10.20
N GLU A 166 3.27 -5.28 9.73
CA GLU A 166 2.77 -3.92 9.65
C GLU A 166 1.38 -3.89 10.29
N GLY A 167 1.26 -3.22 11.43
CA GLY A 167 -0.01 -3.00 12.11
C GLY A 167 -0.35 -1.53 12.12
N GLY A 168 -1.61 -1.18 11.89
CA GLY A 168 -2.04 0.22 11.93
C GLY A 168 -3.44 0.39 12.46
N ILE A 169 -3.65 1.45 13.24
CA ILE A 169 -4.97 1.92 13.63
C ILE A 169 -5.12 3.39 13.22
N GLY A 170 -6.32 3.79 12.88
CA GLY A 170 -6.63 5.15 12.48
C GLY A 170 -8.00 5.60 12.93
N PHE A 171 -8.14 6.90 13.07
CA PHE A 171 -9.38 7.56 13.39
C PHE A 171 -9.59 8.73 12.43
N ALA A 172 -10.75 8.78 11.79
CA ALA A 172 -11.15 9.85 10.92
C ALA A 172 -12.41 10.53 11.46
N TYR A 173 -12.40 11.86 11.47
CA TYR A 173 -13.53 12.67 11.87
C TYR A 173 -13.85 13.73 10.82
N ARG A 174 -15.10 13.76 10.37
CA ARG A 174 -15.63 14.69 9.38
C ARG A 174 -17.11 15.00 9.70
N PRO A 175 -17.44 16.16 10.29
CA PRO A 175 -18.82 16.49 10.65
C PRO A 175 -19.70 16.62 9.40
N VAL A 176 -20.82 15.89 9.36
CA VAL A 176 -21.78 15.96 8.24
C VAL A 176 -22.52 17.30 8.19
N SER A 177 -22.72 17.96 9.33
CA SER A 177 -23.55 19.18 9.44
C SER A 177 -22.96 20.41 8.74
N ASN A 178 -21.62 20.57 8.74
CA ASN A 178 -20.97 21.74 8.14
C ASN A 178 -19.72 21.42 7.32
N ASN A 179 -19.16 20.21 7.47
CA ASN A 179 -17.99 19.73 6.76
C ASN A 179 -16.82 20.74 6.71
N ARG A 180 -16.67 21.55 7.77
CA ARG A 180 -15.62 22.57 7.86
C ARG A 180 -14.33 22.03 8.45
N VAL A 181 -14.40 21.01 9.31
CA VAL A 181 -13.24 20.37 9.94
C VAL A 181 -13.08 18.97 9.35
N ASN A 182 -11.86 18.57 9.02
CA ASN A 182 -11.52 17.17 8.82
C ASN A 182 -10.29 16.83 9.65
N LEU A 183 -10.35 15.74 10.39
CA LEU A 183 -9.28 15.21 11.22
C LEU A 183 -9.00 13.78 10.80
N LEU A 184 -7.72 13.42 10.69
CA LEU A 184 -7.26 12.07 10.49
C LEU A 184 -6.06 11.81 11.41
N SER A 185 -6.16 10.86 12.31
CA SER A 185 -5.05 10.40 13.12
C SER A 185 -4.73 8.95 12.83
N LYS A 186 -3.45 8.59 12.91
CA LYS A 186 -2.94 7.25 12.62
C LYS A 186 -1.83 6.88 13.58
N TYR A 187 -1.78 5.60 13.92
CA TYR A 187 -0.63 4.94 14.50
C TYR A 187 -0.27 3.74 13.63
N ILE A 188 1.00 3.61 13.28
CA ILE A 188 1.54 2.52 12.47
C ILE A 188 2.74 1.94 13.21
N TYR A 189 2.76 0.62 13.32
CA TYR A 189 3.89 -0.18 13.72
C TYR A 189 4.40 -0.95 12.51
N LEU A 190 5.71 -0.91 12.30
CA LEU A 190 6.41 -1.66 11.26
C LEU A 190 7.52 -2.48 11.89
N TYR A 191 7.67 -3.72 11.45
CA TYR A 191 8.80 -4.59 11.73
C TYR A 191 9.20 -5.30 10.43
N ASP A 192 10.47 -5.22 10.08
CA ASP A 192 11.05 -5.87 8.90
C ASP A 192 12.34 -6.58 9.32
N LEU A 193 12.30 -7.91 9.27
CA LEU A 193 13.45 -8.81 9.34
C LEU A 193 13.71 -9.28 7.90
N PRO A 194 14.72 -8.70 7.22
CA PRO A 194 14.99 -9.01 5.82
C PRO A 194 15.45 -10.46 5.64
N SER A 195 15.40 -10.92 4.38
CA SER A 195 15.89 -12.26 4.05
C SER A 195 17.38 -12.41 4.36
N ALA A 196 17.82 -13.63 4.70
CA ALA A 196 19.24 -13.89 4.98
C ALA A 196 20.17 -13.49 3.80
N GLU A 197 19.68 -13.61 2.58
CA GLU A 197 20.37 -13.21 1.34
C GLU A 197 20.48 -11.68 1.19
N GLN A 198 19.66 -10.91 1.91
CA GLN A 198 19.59 -9.44 1.81
C GLN A 198 20.30 -8.70 2.96
N VAL A 199 20.89 -9.43 3.92
CA VAL A 199 21.50 -8.85 5.13
C VAL A 199 22.66 -7.89 4.83
N GLN A 200 23.38 -8.10 3.72
CA GLN A 200 24.43 -7.17 3.30
C GLN A 200 23.91 -5.78 2.93
N TYR A 201 22.62 -5.66 2.61
CA TYR A 201 22.02 -4.43 2.11
C TYR A 201 20.90 -3.89 3.00
N ARG A 202 20.36 -4.71 3.91
CA ARG A 202 19.24 -4.36 4.78
C ARG A 202 19.48 -4.90 6.18
N SER A 203 19.33 -4.03 7.16
CA SER A 203 19.34 -4.37 8.59
C SER A 203 17.92 -4.66 9.07
N ASP A 204 17.78 -5.26 10.25
CA ASP A 204 16.47 -5.41 10.88
C ASP A 204 15.96 -4.02 11.27
N GLN A 205 14.69 -3.76 11.00
CA GLN A 205 14.07 -2.47 11.26
C GLN A 205 12.79 -2.65 12.05
N GLN A 206 12.58 -1.76 13.02
CA GLN A 206 11.28 -1.56 13.61
C GLN A 206 10.97 -0.08 13.67
N SER A 207 9.72 0.31 13.49
CA SER A 207 9.33 1.70 13.67
C SER A 207 7.91 1.85 14.19
N HIS A 208 7.74 2.90 15.00
CA HIS A 208 6.46 3.38 15.46
C HIS A 208 6.25 4.76 14.87
N VAL A 209 5.16 4.97 14.16
CA VAL A 209 4.81 6.26 13.55
C VAL A 209 3.44 6.68 14.04
N VAL A 210 3.36 7.84 14.68
CA VAL A 210 2.09 8.50 15.03
C VAL A 210 1.96 9.72 14.14
N SER A 211 0.78 9.94 13.57
CA SER A 211 0.49 11.16 12.81
C SER A 211 -0.92 11.68 13.07
N MET A 212 -1.06 12.98 12.91
CA MET A 212 -2.34 13.69 12.97
C MET A 212 -2.37 14.78 11.92
N ASP A 213 -3.37 14.71 11.05
CA ASP A 213 -3.68 15.66 10.00
C ASP A 213 -5.00 16.36 10.35
N VAL A 214 -4.98 17.69 10.36
CA VAL A 214 -6.16 18.52 10.61
C VAL A 214 -6.32 19.50 9.47
N SER A 215 -7.54 19.67 8.97
CA SER A 215 -7.88 20.74 8.03
C SER A 215 -9.13 21.47 8.46
N TYR A 216 -9.14 22.77 8.24
CA TYR A 216 -10.24 23.64 8.57
C TYR A 216 -10.55 24.62 7.45
N ARG A 217 -11.81 24.70 7.07
CA ARG A 217 -12.33 25.67 6.11
C ARG A 217 -12.73 26.94 6.86
N VAL A 218 -11.82 27.93 6.85
CA VAL A 218 -12.00 29.23 7.52
C VAL A 218 -13.11 30.03 6.82
N THR A 219 -13.08 30.08 5.49
CA THR A 219 -14.11 30.74 4.67
C THR A 219 -14.42 29.89 3.43
N SER A 220 -15.38 30.29 2.60
CA SER A 220 -15.63 29.61 1.31
C SER A 220 -14.41 29.63 0.37
N ARG A 221 -13.44 30.53 0.60
CA ARG A 221 -12.24 30.67 -0.22
C ARG A 221 -10.94 30.32 0.48
N VAL A 222 -10.91 30.29 1.81
CA VAL A 222 -9.70 30.03 2.60
C VAL A 222 -9.84 28.72 3.35
N SER A 223 -8.84 27.85 3.20
CA SER A 223 -8.69 26.67 4.06
C SER A 223 -7.26 26.57 4.56
N VAL A 224 -7.13 26.08 5.79
CA VAL A 224 -5.86 25.83 6.44
C VAL A 224 -5.76 24.37 6.79
N ALA A 225 -4.55 23.82 6.76
CA ALA A 225 -4.30 22.46 7.19
C ALA A 225 -2.96 22.38 7.92
N SER A 226 -2.85 21.39 8.79
CA SER A 226 -1.65 21.11 9.55
C SER A 226 -1.46 19.61 9.71
N LYS A 227 -0.22 19.15 9.67
CA LYS A 227 0.16 17.78 9.94
C LYS A 227 1.25 17.75 10.98
N GLY A 228 1.09 16.93 12.01
CA GLY A 228 2.13 16.56 12.94
C GLY A 228 2.42 15.07 12.84
N ALA A 229 3.68 14.67 12.83
CA ALA A 229 4.04 13.26 12.89
C ALA A 229 5.29 13.03 13.74
N LEU A 230 5.33 11.90 14.44
CA LEU A 230 6.44 11.43 15.25
C LEU A 230 6.78 10.01 14.81
N LYS A 231 8.05 9.75 14.54
CA LYS A 231 8.60 8.43 14.23
C LYS A 231 9.66 8.08 15.27
N ARG A 232 9.49 6.93 15.91
CA ARG A 232 10.55 6.24 16.66
C ARG A 232 10.99 5.05 15.82
N GLY A 233 12.07 5.20 15.07
CA GLY A 233 12.68 4.12 14.29
C GLY A 233 13.79 3.46 15.10
N SER A 234 13.95 2.16 14.96
CA SER A 234 15.12 1.46 15.48
C SER A 234 15.67 0.48 14.45
N VAL A 235 16.99 0.35 14.44
CA VAL A 235 17.71 -0.55 13.56
C VAL A 235 18.56 -1.48 14.42
N ARG A 236 18.67 -2.75 14.02
CA ARG A 236 19.57 -3.71 14.66
C ARG A 236 20.54 -4.24 13.60
N ILE A 237 21.83 -4.10 13.89
CA ILE A 237 22.92 -4.33 12.92
C ILE A 237 23.09 -5.82 12.63
N VAL A 238 23.09 -6.64 13.69
CA VAL A 238 23.20 -8.09 13.55
C VAL A 238 21.80 -8.66 13.37
N ARG A 239 21.59 -9.39 12.26
CA ARG A 239 20.29 -9.99 11.98
C ARG A 239 19.85 -10.88 13.13
N ASP A 240 18.63 -10.65 13.59
CA ASP A 240 17.97 -11.37 14.67
C ASP A 240 18.68 -11.37 16.05
N GLN A 241 19.73 -10.58 16.25
CA GLN A 241 20.56 -10.63 17.46
C GLN A 241 21.12 -9.25 17.87
N GLY A 242 21.34 -9.07 19.17
CA GLY A 242 21.92 -7.83 19.72
C GLY A 242 20.92 -6.69 19.92
N ASP A 243 21.47 -5.50 20.20
CA ASP A 243 20.71 -4.33 20.64
C ASP A 243 20.09 -3.52 19.50
N TRP A 244 19.01 -2.82 19.82
CA TRP A 244 18.34 -1.89 18.93
C TRP A 244 18.92 -0.48 19.09
N PHE A 245 19.32 0.13 17.98
CA PHE A 245 19.73 1.53 17.91
C PHE A 245 18.54 2.38 17.48
N THR A 246 18.04 3.22 18.38
CA THR A 246 16.84 4.04 18.16
C THR A 246 17.19 5.44 17.66
N ALA A 247 16.46 5.91 16.65
CA ALA A 247 16.44 7.29 16.18
C ALA A 247 15.00 7.83 16.20
N ASN A 248 14.83 9.06 16.68
CA ASN A 248 13.54 9.73 16.71
C ASN A 248 13.51 10.86 15.69
N THR A 249 12.44 10.91 14.90
CA THR A 249 12.20 11.95 13.90
C THR A 249 10.82 12.56 14.12
N SER A 250 10.74 13.88 14.07
CA SER A 250 9.48 14.63 14.20
C SER A 250 9.26 15.48 12.96
N LEU A 251 8.02 15.63 12.53
CA LEU A 251 7.61 16.41 11.37
C LEU A 251 6.44 17.32 11.74
N ALA A 252 6.53 18.58 11.34
CA ALA A 252 5.41 19.52 11.37
C ALA A 252 5.25 20.17 10.00
N ILE A 253 4.01 20.23 9.52
CA ILE A 253 3.63 20.87 8.26
C ILE A 253 2.46 21.81 8.53
N GLY A 254 2.54 23.01 7.97
CA GLY A 254 1.44 23.97 7.92
C GLY A 254 1.16 24.35 6.48
N GLN A 255 -0.11 24.38 6.10
CA GLN A 255 -0.55 24.63 4.73
C GLN A 255 -1.73 25.59 4.70
N VAL A 256 -1.72 26.50 3.73
CA VAL A 256 -2.82 27.42 3.44
C VAL A 256 -3.20 27.26 1.97
N LYS A 257 -4.51 27.16 1.70
CA LYS A 257 -5.08 27.17 0.36
C LYS A 257 -6.06 28.32 0.22
N TYR A 258 -5.94 29.03 -0.88
CA TYR A 258 -6.80 30.17 -1.21
C TYR A 258 -7.41 30.00 -2.61
N HIS A 259 -8.73 30.07 -2.69
CA HIS A 259 -9.48 30.07 -3.93
C HIS A 259 -9.61 31.51 -4.45
N LEU A 260 -8.84 31.79 -5.50
CA LEU A 260 -8.84 33.07 -6.22
C LEU A 260 -10.04 33.15 -7.17
N ILE A 261 -10.35 34.37 -7.58
CA ILE A 261 -11.34 34.63 -8.64
C ILE A 261 -10.82 34.05 -9.96
N GLY A 262 -11.71 33.45 -10.76
CA GLY A 262 -11.35 32.84 -12.05
C GLY A 262 -10.94 31.36 -11.97
N SER A 263 -11.42 30.64 -10.96
CA SER A 263 -11.20 29.19 -10.79
C SER A 263 -9.72 28.82 -10.69
N ILE A 264 -8.97 29.62 -9.93
CA ILE A 264 -7.56 29.38 -9.61
C ILE A 264 -7.44 29.12 -8.11
N ASP A 265 -6.71 28.08 -7.72
CA ASP A 265 -6.31 27.85 -6.33
C ASP A 265 -4.83 28.18 -6.17
N ALA A 266 -4.50 28.98 -5.16
CA ALA A 266 -3.13 29.15 -4.68
C ALA A 266 -2.91 28.29 -3.43
N ILE A 267 -1.73 27.68 -3.32
CA ILE A 267 -1.32 26.93 -2.14
C ILE A 267 0.05 27.41 -1.68
N GLY A 268 0.19 27.54 -0.36
CA GLY A 268 1.46 27.74 0.32
C GLY A 268 1.60 26.70 1.42
N GLU A 269 2.77 26.11 1.56
CA GLU A 269 3.07 25.12 2.58
C GLU A 269 4.46 25.35 3.15
N VAL A 270 4.58 25.23 4.46
CA VAL A 270 5.85 25.20 5.19
C VAL A 270 5.96 23.89 5.95
N ARG A 271 7.16 23.30 5.97
CA ARG A 271 7.42 22.04 6.66
C ARG A 271 8.75 22.09 7.38
N THR A 272 8.83 21.39 8.50
CA THR A 272 10.07 21.26 9.28
C THR A 272 10.18 19.85 9.83
N LEU A 273 11.37 19.29 9.71
CA LEU A 273 11.75 17.95 10.15
C LEU A 273 12.86 18.10 11.20
N TRP A 274 12.74 17.36 12.29
CA TRP A 274 13.73 17.32 13.37
C TRP A 274 14.16 15.89 13.61
N SER A 275 15.47 15.64 13.66
CA SER A 275 16.06 14.34 13.96
C SER A 275 16.91 14.42 15.22
N ASN A 276 16.58 13.63 16.25
CA ASN A 276 17.32 13.65 17.51
C ASN A 276 18.64 12.85 17.45
N SER A 277 18.79 11.96 16.49
CA SER A 277 20.00 11.14 16.33
C SER A 277 21.19 11.96 15.81
N ASP A 278 20.93 12.94 14.94
CA ASP A 278 21.98 13.76 14.30
C ASP A 278 21.95 15.23 14.74
N GLY A 279 20.97 15.62 15.58
CA GLY A 279 20.73 17.02 15.96
C GLY A 279 20.28 17.91 14.77
N ASP A 280 19.99 17.31 13.63
CA ASP A 280 19.73 18.00 12.37
C ASP A 280 18.28 18.48 12.28
N ARG A 281 18.11 19.72 11.81
CA ARG A 281 16.81 20.35 11.58
C ARG A 281 16.75 20.81 10.14
N LYS A 282 15.80 20.25 9.39
CA LYS A 282 15.55 20.63 7.99
C LYS A 282 14.23 21.38 7.90
N SER A 283 14.20 22.46 7.14
CA SER A 283 12.97 23.22 6.86
C SER A 283 12.83 23.46 5.37
N GLY A 284 11.59 23.50 4.90
CA GLY A 284 11.27 23.63 3.49
C GLY A 284 9.94 24.34 3.28
N MET A 285 9.72 24.79 2.05
CA MET A 285 8.52 25.51 1.65
C MET A 285 8.09 25.06 0.26
N LEU A 286 6.80 25.09 -0.01
CA LEU A 286 6.23 24.85 -1.33
C LEU A 286 5.19 25.92 -1.65
N VAL A 287 5.18 26.36 -2.91
CA VAL A 287 4.14 27.24 -3.45
C VAL A 287 3.64 26.66 -4.77
N GLY A 288 2.34 26.72 -5.00
CA GLY A 288 1.75 26.27 -6.26
C GLY A 288 0.47 27.02 -6.62
N PHE A 289 0.15 26.99 -7.92
CA PHE A 289 -1.07 27.55 -8.48
C PHE A 289 -1.74 26.50 -9.35
N TYR A 290 -3.05 26.34 -9.20
CA TYR A 290 -3.84 25.35 -9.90
C TYR A 290 -5.01 26.02 -10.59
N LYS A 291 -5.12 25.84 -11.90
CA LYS A 291 -6.26 26.30 -12.69
C LYS A 291 -7.24 25.16 -12.90
N HIS A 292 -8.49 25.39 -12.57
CA HIS A 292 -9.59 24.49 -12.90
C HIS A 292 -9.91 24.67 -14.38
N LEU A 293 -9.82 23.59 -15.15
CA LEU A 293 -10.14 23.58 -16.58
C LEU A 293 -11.58 23.13 -16.82
N LYS A 294 -12.09 22.25 -15.93
CA LYS A 294 -13.48 21.81 -15.81
C LYS A 294 -13.77 21.52 -14.34
N ASP A 295 -15.02 21.31 -13.96
CA ASP A 295 -15.43 21.00 -12.58
C ASP A 295 -14.68 19.82 -11.96
N ASN A 296 -14.25 18.88 -12.80
CA ASN A 296 -13.61 17.62 -12.41
C ASN A 296 -12.11 17.55 -12.74
N PHE A 297 -11.51 18.61 -13.31
CA PHE A 297 -10.13 18.58 -13.75
C PHE A 297 -9.40 19.90 -13.49
N LYS A 298 -8.26 19.81 -12.81
CA LYS A 298 -7.37 20.95 -12.58
C LYS A 298 -5.93 20.60 -12.91
N VAL A 299 -5.22 21.59 -13.46
CA VAL A 299 -3.80 21.52 -13.75
C VAL A 299 -3.10 22.60 -12.94
N GLY A 300 -1.97 22.27 -12.34
CA GLY A 300 -1.19 23.22 -11.57
C GLY A 300 0.30 23.12 -11.82
N VAL A 301 0.95 24.23 -11.53
CA VAL A 301 2.39 24.38 -11.53
C VAL A 301 2.82 24.89 -10.17
N GLY A 302 3.99 24.49 -9.72
CA GLY A 302 4.53 25.01 -8.48
C GLY A 302 6.02 24.77 -8.38
N TYR A 303 6.56 25.21 -7.25
CA TYR A 303 7.96 25.07 -6.94
C TYR A 303 8.11 24.56 -5.50
N ASN A 304 8.93 23.53 -5.34
CA ASN A 304 9.30 22.99 -4.04
C ASN A 304 10.72 23.46 -3.69
N PHE A 305 10.83 24.20 -2.59
CA PHE A 305 12.10 24.67 -2.04
C PHE A 305 12.68 23.67 -1.02
N THR A 306 12.06 22.51 -0.84
CA THR A 306 12.42 21.50 0.18
C THR A 306 13.45 20.52 -0.36
N ASN A 307 14.44 20.17 0.46
CA ASN A 307 15.50 19.20 0.11
C ASN A 307 15.38 17.86 0.87
N PHE A 308 14.17 17.49 1.36
CA PHE A 308 13.92 16.28 2.15
C PHE A 308 12.47 15.78 1.99
N SER A 309 12.24 14.49 2.26
CA SER A 309 10.90 13.86 2.17
C SER A 309 9.99 14.18 3.37
N ASP A 310 8.70 14.33 3.11
CA ASP A 310 7.63 14.51 4.11
C ASP A 310 6.90 13.20 4.48
N ASP A 311 7.27 12.09 3.84
CA ASP A 311 6.87 10.76 4.25
C ASP A 311 7.93 10.17 5.18
N LEU A 312 7.59 10.06 6.47
CA LEU A 312 8.49 9.47 7.46
C LEU A 312 8.70 7.97 7.25
N THR A 313 7.93 7.32 6.38
CA THR A 313 8.11 5.91 6.01
C THR A 313 9.06 5.72 4.83
N ASP A 314 9.38 6.80 4.11
CA ASP A 314 10.29 6.80 2.96
C ASP A 314 11.71 7.24 3.39
N VAL A 315 12.73 6.65 2.77
CA VAL A 315 14.16 6.83 3.11
C VAL A 315 14.90 7.61 2.02
N ASP A 316 14.41 7.61 0.77
CA ASP A 316 15.12 8.18 -0.37
C ASP A 316 14.25 9.19 -1.14
N GLY A 317 14.42 10.48 -0.84
CA GLY A 317 13.77 11.52 -1.63
C GLY A 317 14.18 12.94 -1.26
N SER A 318 14.98 13.58 -2.13
CA SER A 318 15.09 15.05 -2.17
C SER A 318 14.25 15.57 -3.33
N SER A 319 13.22 16.37 -3.05
CA SER A 319 12.33 16.91 -4.08
C SER A 319 12.43 18.43 -4.13
N HIS A 320 13.48 18.92 -4.79
CA HIS A 320 13.69 20.35 -5.05
C HIS A 320 13.37 20.68 -6.51
N GLY A 321 12.64 21.77 -6.76
CA GLY A 321 12.45 22.33 -8.09
C GLY A 321 11.00 22.48 -8.54
N TRP A 322 10.85 22.71 -9.85
CA TRP A 322 9.55 22.90 -10.50
C TRP A 322 8.78 21.58 -10.61
N PHE A 323 7.47 21.66 -10.44
CA PHE A 323 6.58 20.53 -10.69
C PHE A 323 5.34 20.97 -11.48
N VAL A 324 4.78 20.02 -12.22
CA VAL A 324 3.49 20.12 -12.90
C VAL A 324 2.61 18.99 -12.39
N ASN A 325 1.35 19.28 -12.10
CA ASN A 325 0.41 18.32 -11.56
C ASN A 325 -0.96 18.42 -12.25
N ALA A 326 -1.58 17.27 -12.53
CA ALA A 326 -2.92 17.17 -13.10
C ALA A 326 -3.78 16.30 -12.17
N ILE A 327 -4.88 16.87 -11.67
CA ILE A 327 -5.77 16.21 -10.71
C ILE A 327 -7.16 16.07 -11.32
N GLY A 328 -7.59 14.83 -11.51
CA GLY A 328 -8.95 14.45 -11.91
C GLY A 328 -9.77 13.96 -10.72
N LYS A 329 -11.05 14.34 -10.66
CA LYS A 329 -12.05 13.75 -9.77
C LYS A 329 -13.08 12.98 -10.62
N PHE A 330 -13.40 11.75 -10.24
CA PHE A 330 -14.36 10.89 -10.93
C PHE A 330 -15.66 10.79 -10.14
#